data_AF-A0AA86TMM5-F1
#
_entry.id   AF-A0AA86TMM5-F1
#
_cell.length_a   1.000
_cell.length_b   1.000
_cell.length_c   1.000
_cell.angle_alpha   90.00
_cell.angle_beta   90.00
_cell.angle_gamma   90.00
#
_symmetry.space_group_name_H-M   'P 1'
#
loop_
_entity.id
_entity.type
_entity.pdbx_description
1 polymer ?
#
loop_
_entity_poly.entity_id
_entity_poly.type
_entity_poly.pdbx_seq_one_letter_code
_entity_poly.pdbx_strand_id
1 'polypeptide(L)'
;MTYRQRWSDAENEEFARLLHIFKKDFNAISERMNKTYTQVRSHYYNLEQKEAKAAKIPKKNSSKVSSSESLHLIVFDSDSQQK
;
A
#
# COMPACT_ATOMS: atom_id res chain seq x y z
N MET A 1 -14.13 11.93 -5.75
CA MET A 1 -12.76 11.56 -5.34
C MET A 1 -12.85 10.62 -4.16
N THR A 2 -12.48 9.35 -4.32
CA THR A 2 -12.46 8.38 -3.21
C THR A 2 -11.15 8.55 -2.47
N TYR A 3 -11.18 9.29 -1.36
CA TYR A 3 -10.06 9.37 -0.42
C TYR A 3 -9.83 7.96 0.14
N ARG A 4 -8.94 7.18 -0.50
CA ARG A 4 -8.41 5.96 0.11
C ARG A 4 -7.69 6.40 1.36
N GLN A 5 -8.33 6.24 2.51
CA GLN A 5 -7.73 6.46 3.81
C GLN A 5 -6.60 5.44 3.95
N ARG A 6 -5.38 5.89 3.60
CA ARG A 6 -4.18 5.07 3.66
C ARG A 6 -3.83 4.89 5.12
N TRP A 7 -3.64 3.65 5.54
CA TRP A 7 -3.04 3.33 6.82
C TRP A 7 -1.57 3.73 6.77
N SER A 8 -1.16 4.56 7.72
CA SER A 8 0.25 4.92 7.90
C SER A 8 1.04 3.76 8.49
N ASP A 9 2.37 3.79 8.33
CA ASP A 9 3.24 2.74 8.86
C ASP A 9 3.15 2.63 10.38
N ALA A 10 3.04 3.77 11.08
CA ALA A 10 2.80 3.81 12.53
C ALA A 10 1.47 3.16 12.93
N GLU A 11 0.39 3.40 12.16
CA GLU A 11 -0.90 2.75 12.39
C GLU A 11 -0.82 1.23 12.12
N ASN A 12 -0.06 0.81 11.11
CA ASN A 12 0.14 -0.61 10.82
C ASN A 12 0.89 -1.33 11.94
N GLU A 13 1.94 -0.72 12.48
CA GLU A 13 2.68 -1.27 13.63
C GLU A 13 1.81 -1.33 14.89
N GLU A 14 1.07 -0.26 15.17
CA GLU A 14 0.14 -0.23 16.31
C GLU A 14 -0.94 -1.30 16.15
N PHE A 15 -1.52 -1.42 14.96
CA PHE A 15 -2.50 -2.47 14.64
C PHE A 15 -1.93 -3.87 14.86
N ALA A 16 -0.69 -4.14 14.41
CA ALA A 16 -0.04 -5.44 14.61
C ALA A 16 0.20 -5.75 16.09
N ARG A 17 0.62 -4.75 16.88
CA ARG A 17 0.79 -4.89 18.34
C ARG A 17 -0.54 -5.18 19.03
N LEU A 18 -1.59 -4.43 18.70
CA LEU A 18 -2.93 -4.62 19.27
C LEU A 18 -3.55 -5.95 18.85
N LEU A 19 -3.34 -6.38 17.60
CA LEU A 19 -3.75 -7.69 17.10
C LEU A 19 -3.06 -8.83 17.87
N HIS A 20 -1.80 -8.65 18.28
CA HIS A 20 -1.10 -9.65 19.09
C HIS A 20 -1.68 -9.77 20.51
N ILE A 21 -2.05 -8.64 21.12
CA ILE A 21 -2.60 -8.53 22.49
C ILE A 21 -4.06 -8.98 22.54
N PHE A 22 -4.92 -8.37 21.73
CA PHE A 22 -6.38 -8.57 21.73
C PHE A 22 -6.86 -9.64 20.76
N LYS A 23 -5.96 -10.26 19.98
CA LYS A 23 -6.29 -11.26 18.96
C LYS A 23 -7.29 -10.69 17.94
N LYS A 24 -8.43 -11.36 17.75
CA LYS A 24 -9.47 -10.96 16.79
C LYS A 24 -10.55 -10.05 17.39
N ASP A 25 -10.29 -9.43 18.54
CA ASP A 25 -11.21 -8.45 19.11
C ASP A 25 -11.06 -7.08 18.42
N PHE A 26 -11.71 -6.94 17.27
CA PHE A 26 -11.64 -5.71 16.48
C PHE A 26 -12.35 -4.53 17.15
N ASN A 27 -13.25 -4.75 18.12
CA ASN A 27 -13.87 -3.66 18.87
C ASN A 27 -12.83 -2.99 19.76
N ALA A 28 -12.10 -3.78 20.57
CA ALA A 28 -11.03 -3.27 21.43
C ALA A 28 -9.92 -2.56 20.63
N ILE A 29 -9.56 -3.11 19.46
CA ILE A 29 -8.57 -2.49 18.56
C ILE A 29 -9.09 -1.16 17.99
N SER A 30 -10.38 -1.10 17.61
CA SER A 30 -11.00 0.11 17.06
C SER A 30 -11.05 1.26 18.05
N GLU A 31 -11.38 0.96 19.31
CA GLU A 31 -11.37 1.92 20.42
C GLU A 31 -9.98 2.51 20.64
N ARG A 32 -8.93 1.71 20.49
CA ARG A 32 -7.55 2.15 20.69
C ARG A 32 -6.97 2.95 19.54
N MET A 33 -7.36 2.63 18.31
CA MET A 33 -6.81 3.22 17.09
C MET A 33 -7.58 4.43 16.55
N ASN A 34 -8.65 4.86 17.23
CA ASN A 34 -9.56 5.90 16.73
C ASN A 34 -10.01 5.64 15.28
N LYS A 35 -10.24 4.36 14.95
CA LYS A 35 -10.73 3.88 13.66
C LYS A 35 -12.09 3.24 13.87
N THR A 36 -12.90 3.19 12.82
CA THR A 36 -14.16 2.43 12.90
C THR A 36 -13.88 0.93 12.86
N TYR A 37 -14.71 0.15 13.55
CA TYR A 37 -14.67 -1.32 13.50
C TYR A 37 -14.57 -1.85 12.06
N THR A 38 -15.36 -1.29 11.13
CA THR A 38 -15.36 -1.70 9.72
C THR A 38 -14.01 -1.47 9.05
N GLN A 39 -13.32 -0.38 9.36
CA GLN A 39 -11.98 -0.10 8.81
C GLN A 39 -10.94 -1.09 9.36
N VAL A 40 -10.96 -1.34 10.67
CA VAL A 40 -10.05 -2.28 11.35
C VAL A 40 -10.24 -3.70 10.81
N ARG A 41 -11.49 -4.16 10.72
CA ARG A 41 -11.84 -5.48 10.17
C ARG A 41 -11.45 -5.60 8.70
N SER A 42 -11.75 -4.58 7.89
CA SER A 42 -11.35 -4.56 6.47
C SER A 42 -9.83 -4.60 6.32
N HIS A 43 -9.10 -3.88 7.17
CA HIS A 43 -7.65 -3.86 7.16
C HIS A 43 -7.06 -5.25 7.45
N TYR A 44 -7.58 -5.94 8.48
CA TYR A 44 -7.18 -7.30 8.83
C TYR A 44 -7.28 -8.28 7.66
N TYR A 45 -8.44 -8.38 7.02
CA TYR A 45 -8.63 -9.33 5.92
C TYR A 45 -7.82 -8.95 4.67
N ASN A 46 -7.59 -7.66 4.43
CA ASN A 46 -6.71 -7.21 3.34
C ASN A 46 -5.25 -7.62 3.58
N LEU A 47 -4.78 -7.59 4.84
CA LEU A 47 -3.45 -8.08 5.21
C LEU A 47 -3.36 -9.60 5.05
N GLU A 48 -4.34 -10.35 5.57
CA GLU A 48 -4.39 -11.81 5.45
C GLU A 48 -4.38 -12.26 3.97
N GLN A 49 -5.13 -11.56 3.10
CA GLN A 49 -5.14 -11.81 1.66
C GLN A 49 -3.79 -11.47 0.99
N LYS A 50 -3.08 -10.43 1.46
CA LYS A 50 -1.74 -10.09 0.96
C LYS A 50 -0.72 -11.16 1.36
N GLU A 51 -0.75 -11.62 2.61
CA GLU A 51 0.14 -12.68 3.11
C GLU A 51 -0.13 -14.02 2.42
N ALA A 52 -1.41 -14.38 2.22
CA ALA A 52 -1.78 -15.59 1.49
C ALA A 52 -1.30 -15.56 0.02
N LYS A 53 -1.26 -14.38 -0.61
CA LYS A 53 -0.69 -14.20 -1.95
C LYS A 53 0.83 -14.24 -1.94
N ALA A 54 1.48 -13.65 -0.95
CA ALA A 54 2.93 -13.68 -0.79
C ALA A 54 3.45 -15.12 -0.53
N ALA A 55 2.73 -15.90 0.27
CA ALA A 55 3.04 -17.31 0.57
C ALA A 55 2.85 -18.25 -0.63
N LYS A 56 2.05 -17.84 -1.63
CA LYS A 56 1.81 -18.60 -2.88
C LYS A 56 2.77 -18.25 -4.01
N ILE A 57 3.80 -17.45 -3.78
CA ILE A 57 4.83 -17.20 -4.78
C ILE A 57 5.88 -18.32 -4.66
N PRO A 58 5.91 -19.33 -5.55
CA PRO A 58 7.09 -20.17 -5.66
C PRO A 58 8.26 -19.27 -6.05
N LYS A 59 9.39 -19.39 -5.35
CA LYS A 59 10.68 -18.81 -5.79
C LYS A 59 10.95 -19.26 -7.22
N LYS A 60 10.67 -18.40 -8.21
CA LYS A 60 11.12 -18.60 -9.59
C LYS A 60 11.44 -17.26 -10.23
N ASN A 61 12.74 -17.01 -10.26
CA ASN A 61 13.52 -16.19 -11.17
C ASN A 61 13.24 -14.69 -11.30
N SER A 62 14.38 -13.98 -11.24
CA SER A 62 14.66 -12.65 -11.72
C SER A 62 14.04 -12.30 -13.09
N SER A 63 13.88 -10.98 -13.27
CA SER A 63 13.71 -10.20 -14.52
C SER A 63 12.36 -10.24 -15.25
N LYS A 64 11.56 -9.18 -15.03
CA LYS A 64 10.94 -8.42 -16.14
C LYS A 64 10.68 -6.97 -15.70
N VAL A 65 11.56 -6.07 -16.14
CA VAL A 65 11.39 -4.62 -16.06
C VAL A 65 10.51 -4.14 -17.23
N SER A 66 9.61 -3.21 -16.91
CA SER A 66 9.03 -2.14 -17.73
C SER A 66 8.01 -2.43 -18.86
N SER A 67 6.85 -1.75 -18.77
CA SER A 67 6.24 -0.86 -19.78
C SER A 67 4.83 -0.49 -19.25
N SER A 68 4.37 0.75 -19.10
CA SER A 68 4.42 1.87 -20.04
C SER A 68 4.06 3.20 -19.33
N GLU A 69 4.90 4.22 -19.46
CA GLU A 69 4.42 5.59 -19.72
C GLU A 69 5.55 6.34 -20.45
N SER A 70 5.34 6.57 -21.74
CA SER A 70 6.28 7.22 -22.65
C SER A 70 6.45 8.68 -22.29
N LEU A 71 7.52 9.03 -21.56
CA LEU A 71 8.04 10.40 -21.56
C LEU A 71 8.91 10.57 -22.81
N HIS A 72 8.31 11.12 -23.87
CA HIS A 72 9.08 11.68 -24.98
C HIS A 72 9.86 12.88 -24.47
N LEU A 73 11.18 12.71 -24.38
CA LEU A 73 12.14 13.77 -24.20
C LEU A 73 12.16 14.61 -25.48
N ILE A 74 11.35 15.68 -25.54
CA ILE A 74 11.47 16.67 -26.61
C ILE A 74 12.66 17.56 -26.23
N VAL A 75 13.80 17.27 -26.84
CA VAL A 75 14.94 18.18 -26.90
C VAL A 75 14.52 19.33 -27.79
N PHE A 76 14.19 20.48 -27.21
CA PHE A 76 14.10 21.72 -27.98
C PHE A 76 15.53 22.24 -28.20
N ASP A 77 16.05 21.93 -29.38
CA ASP A 77 17.15 22.64 -30.00
C ASP A 77 16.65 24.07 -30.31
N SER A 78 17.14 25.06 -29.57
CA SER A 78 16.93 26.47 -29.91
C SER A 78 18.10 26.92 -30.75
N ASP A 79 18.02 26.62 -32.05
CA ASP A 79 18.80 27.29 -33.10
C ASP A 79 18.48 28.79 -33.05
N SER A 80 19.42 29.54 -32.49
CA SER A 80 19.40 31.00 -32.46
C SER A 80 19.97 31.52 -33.77
N GLN A 81 19.11 31.70 -34.78
CA GLN A 81 19.42 32.50 -35.96
C GLN A 81 18.49 33.73 -36.06
N GLN A 82 19.16 34.88 -35.97
CA GLN A 82 18.91 36.15 -36.66
C GLN A 82 17.78 37.07 -36.16
N LYS A 83 18.20 38.20 -35.59
CA LYS A 83 18.09 39.48 -36.31
C LYS A 83 19.17 40.48 -35.90
#